data_AF-U3RPM8-F1
#
_entry.id   AF-U3RPM8-F1
#
_cell.length_a   1.000
_cell.length_b   1.000
_cell.length_c   1.000
_cell.angle_alpha   90.00
_cell.angle_beta   90.00
_cell.angle_gamma   90.00
#
_symmetry.space_group_name_H-M   'P 1'
#
loop_
_entity.id
_entity.type
_entity.pdbx_description
1 polymer ?
#
loop_
_entity_poly.entity_id
_entity_poly.type
_entity_poly.pdbx_seq_one_letter_code
_entity_poly.pdbx_strand_id
1 'polypeptide(L)'
;MVKSGGVYVHSQATGEEQAGARKRRRPRRLSPRLYITLPPEIYRKAKERWDNVSRIIASLLEVALAEDLTVEEVVTAVTLLRSGALVVNSPSSAGVAEPGQRRWTQDALFSPNEGLSRQNDNKEEPSADNVFTGKALIDSTAKIHYGRDRQKYIEWVKRRTPSMADKYISLLDKYLWGKKANTPEDLRRIVEAIPPTRGGFPNRHAYMALRSYINFLVDTGKLRKSEAIDFKAVIPNVKTNARAESAKVITVEDIREMFNQLKGKNETILRARKLYLKLLAFTGLRGDEVRELMNQFDPRVIDETFKAFGLPEEYKEKIAVYDMERVKIKTRRSQTKRGYVAVFPAELVPELEWFRSTGYKLTADNSDKHKLFRDSKEVKDLALLRKFWQNFMNDNVMSTVPNPPADTWHLIEFLQGRAPKNVGGRNYRWNVKNAVRIYYYMVDKLKEELGILEL
;
A
#
# COMPACT_ATOMS: atom_id res chain seq x y z
N MET A 1 42.59 59.22 9.64
CA MET A 1 41.47 60.19 9.73
C MET A 1 40.19 59.40 9.47
N VAL A 2 39.53 58.75 10.43
CA VAL A 2 38.73 59.22 11.57
C VAL A 2 37.69 60.30 11.20
N LYS A 3 36.43 59.88 11.06
CA LYS A 3 35.21 60.33 11.78
C LYS A 3 33.97 59.79 11.02
N SER A 4 33.26 58.79 11.56
CA SER A 4 32.06 58.92 12.43
C SER A 4 30.86 59.51 11.68
N GLY A 5 29.64 59.02 11.74
CA GLY A 5 28.95 58.07 12.60
C GLY A 5 27.45 58.27 12.36
N GLY A 6 26.63 57.25 12.59
CA GLY A 6 25.20 57.33 12.36
C GLY A 6 24.48 56.10 12.88
N VAL A 7 24.45 55.97 14.20
CA VAL A 7 23.66 55.00 14.96
C VAL A 7 22.24 55.53 15.08
N TYR A 8 21.24 54.71 14.78
CA TYR A 8 19.85 54.93 15.22
C TYR A 8 19.38 53.67 15.94
N VAL A 9 19.02 53.84 17.21
CA VAL A 9 18.40 52.83 18.08
C VAL A 9 17.11 53.42 18.65
N HIS A 10 16.07 52.59 18.56
CA HIS A 10 14.81 52.51 19.32
C HIS A 10 13.82 53.69 19.34
N SER A 11 12.59 53.37 18.91
CA SER A 11 11.42 53.59 19.75
C SER A 11 10.47 52.39 19.70
N GLN A 12 10.10 51.94 20.90
CA GLN A 12 9.08 50.94 21.17
C GLN A 12 7.68 51.45 20.78
N ALA A 13 6.81 50.56 20.31
CA ALA A 13 5.36 50.72 20.44
C ALA A 13 4.67 49.35 20.39
N THR A 14 4.23 48.93 21.58
CA THR A 14 2.92 48.32 21.89
C THR A 14 2.42 47.17 21.01
N GLY A 15 2.43 45.98 21.63
CA GLY A 15 1.70 44.83 21.15
C GLY A 15 0.19 45.00 21.27
N GLU A 16 -0.51 44.57 20.22
CA GLU A 16 -1.88 44.09 20.30
C GLU A 16 -1.91 42.63 19.86
N GLU A 17 -2.22 41.79 20.83
CA GLU A 17 -2.31 40.35 20.75
C GLU A 17 -3.66 39.97 20.14
N GLN A 18 -3.72 39.75 18.82
CA GLN A 18 -4.91 39.16 18.19
C GLN A 18 -4.95 37.66 18.48
N ALA A 19 -5.64 37.30 19.57
CA ALA A 19 -5.99 35.94 19.93
C ALA A 19 -6.98 35.34 18.92
N GLY A 20 -6.45 34.77 17.83
CA GLY A 20 -7.21 33.96 16.88
C GLY A 20 -7.77 32.70 17.54
N ALA A 21 -9.10 32.66 17.72
CA ALA A 21 -9.85 31.55 18.29
C ALA A 21 -9.61 30.23 17.54
N ARG A 22 -8.64 29.43 17.99
CA ARG A 22 -8.49 28.03 17.58
C ARG A 22 -9.69 27.24 18.08
N LYS A 23 -10.56 26.83 17.16
CA LYS A 23 -11.61 25.80 17.40
C LYS A 23 -10.97 24.58 18.06
N ARG A 24 -11.18 24.42 19.38
CA ARG A 24 -10.80 23.25 20.16
C ARG A 24 -11.43 22.02 19.50
N ARG A 25 -10.60 21.17 18.88
CA ARG A 25 -11.03 19.85 18.44
C ARG A 25 -11.46 19.08 19.68
N ARG A 26 -12.73 18.65 19.74
CA ARG A 26 -13.21 17.75 20.78
C ARG A 26 -12.28 16.53 20.83
N PRO A 27 -11.78 16.13 22.01
CA PRO A 27 -11.00 14.91 22.13
C PRO A 27 -11.84 13.73 21.63
N ARG A 28 -11.25 12.90 20.77
CA ARG A 28 -11.84 11.60 20.44
C ARG A 28 -11.98 10.84 21.75
N ARG A 29 -13.19 10.38 22.08
CA ARG A 29 -13.40 9.37 23.13
C ARG A 29 -12.51 8.18 22.75
N LEU A 30 -11.40 8.03 23.46
CA LEU A 30 -10.64 6.79 23.48
C LEU A 30 -11.57 5.75 24.09
N SER A 31 -11.69 4.59 23.44
CA SER A 31 -12.28 3.41 24.06
C SER A 31 -11.63 3.19 25.44
N PRO A 32 -12.36 2.75 26.47
CA PRO A 32 -11.77 2.49 27.77
C PRO A 32 -10.59 1.54 27.58
N ARG A 33 -9.37 2.03 27.87
CA ARG A 33 -8.22 1.13 28.01
C ARG A 33 -8.39 0.50 29.38
N LEU A 34 -8.76 -0.78 29.41
CA LEU A 34 -8.59 -1.59 30.62
C LEU A 34 -7.08 -1.65 30.90
N TYR A 35 -6.66 -1.02 31.98
CA TYR A 35 -5.37 -1.27 32.61
C TYR A 35 -5.64 -2.29 33.71
N ILE A 36 -5.03 -3.47 33.59
CA ILE A 36 -5.24 -4.59 34.52
C ILE A 36 -3.91 -4.83 35.23
N THR A 37 -3.97 -4.96 36.56
CA THR A 37 -2.82 -5.18 37.44
C THR A 37 -2.93 -6.59 38.02
N LEU A 38 -1.98 -7.46 37.71
CA LEU A 38 -1.94 -8.81 38.28
C LEU A 38 -1.28 -8.79 39.67
N PRO A 39 -1.72 -9.66 40.61
CA PRO A 39 -0.99 -9.90 41.84
C PRO A 39 0.46 -10.32 41.55
N PRO A 40 1.47 -9.76 42.25
CA PRO A 40 2.88 -9.99 41.94
C PRO A 40 3.32 -11.45 41.93
N GLU A 41 2.76 -12.28 42.83
CA GLU A 41 3.12 -13.70 42.94
C GLU A 41 2.69 -14.52 41.71
N ILE A 42 1.51 -14.21 41.16
CA ILE A 42 0.96 -14.88 39.97
C ILE A 42 1.77 -14.48 38.74
N TYR A 43 2.10 -13.19 38.62
CA TYR A 43 2.96 -12.71 37.54
C TYR A 43 4.35 -13.35 37.59
N ARG A 44 4.94 -13.50 38.79
CA ARG A 44 6.25 -14.12 38.98
C ARG A 44 6.25 -15.59 38.56
N LYS A 45 5.31 -16.40 39.09
CA LYS A 45 5.18 -17.83 38.72
C LYS A 45 4.90 -18.03 37.22
N ALA A 46 4.07 -17.17 36.63
CA ALA A 46 3.77 -17.24 35.21
C ALA A 46 4.98 -16.89 34.32
N LYS A 47 5.77 -15.90 34.74
CA LYS A 47 6.99 -15.51 34.03
C LYS A 47 8.08 -16.59 34.14
N GLU A 48 8.25 -17.19 35.32
CA GLU A 48 9.19 -18.31 35.55
C GLU A 48 8.86 -19.54 34.69
N ARG A 49 7.57 -19.81 34.45
CA ARG A 49 7.13 -21.01 33.72
C ARG A 49 7.09 -20.84 32.19
N TRP A 50 6.83 -19.63 31.68
CA TRP A 50 6.51 -19.42 30.27
C TRP A 50 7.35 -18.36 29.54
N ASP A 51 8.31 -17.73 30.22
CA ASP A 51 9.25 -16.69 29.72
C ASP A 51 8.59 -15.39 29.19
N ASN A 52 7.33 -15.44 28.74
CA ASN A 52 6.57 -14.30 28.26
C ASN A 52 5.06 -14.51 28.46
N VAL A 53 4.44 -13.72 29.35
CA VAL A 53 3.00 -13.79 29.61
C VAL A 53 2.27 -12.91 28.58
N SER A 54 1.71 -13.54 27.55
CA SER A 54 0.88 -12.82 26.56
C SER A 54 -0.42 -12.29 27.20
N ARG A 55 -1.03 -11.26 26.59
CA ARG A 55 -2.32 -10.70 27.06
C ARG A 55 -3.46 -11.72 27.13
N ILE A 56 -3.45 -12.74 26.27
CA ILE A 56 -4.47 -13.80 26.25
C ILE A 56 -4.33 -14.69 27.50
N ILE A 57 -3.08 -15.01 27.88
CA ILE A 57 -2.79 -15.79 29.10
C ILE A 57 -3.16 -14.98 30.35
N ALA A 58 -2.90 -13.67 30.36
CA ALA A 58 -3.30 -12.79 31.47
C ALA A 58 -4.82 -12.73 31.66
N SER A 59 -5.61 -12.62 30.58
CA SER A 59 -7.08 -12.62 30.68
C SER A 59 -7.67 -13.99 31.04
N LEU A 60 -7.03 -15.09 30.65
CA LEU A 60 -7.44 -16.44 31.08
C LEU A 60 -7.12 -16.70 32.55
N LEU A 61 -5.97 -16.23 33.05
CA LEU A 61 -5.62 -16.26 34.46
C LEU A 61 -6.62 -15.47 35.31
N GLU A 62 -7.11 -14.34 34.80
CA GLU A 62 -8.08 -13.49 35.49
C GLU A 62 -9.46 -14.13 35.60
N VAL A 63 -9.97 -14.76 34.54
CA VAL A 63 -11.24 -15.52 34.59
C VAL A 63 -11.11 -16.69 35.56
N ALA A 64 -9.96 -17.37 35.55
CA ALA A 64 -9.73 -18.50 36.45
C ALA A 64 -9.66 -18.07 37.93
N LEU A 65 -9.07 -16.90 38.21
CA LEU A 65 -9.03 -16.33 39.56
C LEU A 65 -10.37 -15.77 40.03
N ALA A 66 -11.22 -15.30 39.11
CA ALA A 66 -12.58 -14.85 39.42
C ALA A 66 -13.52 -16.01 39.80
N GLU A 67 -13.17 -17.24 39.41
CA GLU A 67 -13.89 -18.48 39.69
C GLU A 67 -13.24 -19.28 40.85
N ASP A 68 -12.39 -18.64 41.66
CA ASP A 68 -11.69 -19.25 42.81
C ASP A 68 -10.86 -20.51 42.50
N LEU A 69 -10.31 -20.62 41.28
CA LEU A 69 -9.45 -21.74 40.92
C LEU A 69 -8.06 -21.64 41.58
N THR A 70 -7.54 -22.78 42.04
CA THR A 70 -6.17 -22.89 42.58
C THR A 70 -5.13 -22.65 41.49
N VAL A 71 -3.92 -22.23 41.89
CA VAL A 71 -2.83 -21.92 40.95
C VAL A 71 -2.48 -23.14 40.08
N GLU A 72 -2.50 -24.35 40.65
CA GLU A 72 -2.27 -25.60 39.90
C GLU A 72 -3.37 -25.86 38.85
N GLU A 73 -4.63 -25.55 39.15
CA GLU A 73 -5.75 -25.69 38.21
C GLU A 73 -5.63 -24.72 37.04
N VAL A 74 -5.24 -23.47 37.31
CA VAL A 74 -5.06 -22.48 36.23
C VAL A 74 -3.89 -22.84 35.31
N VAL A 75 -2.77 -23.31 35.88
CA VAL A 75 -1.62 -23.80 35.11
C VAL A 75 -2.01 -25.00 34.24
N THR A 76 -2.83 -25.90 34.77
CA THR A 76 -3.31 -27.09 34.05
C THR A 76 -4.25 -26.70 32.90
N ALA A 77 -5.22 -25.81 33.14
CA ALA A 77 -6.15 -25.32 32.11
C ALA A 77 -5.44 -24.62 30.96
N VAL A 78 -4.46 -23.75 31.25
CA VAL A 78 -3.66 -23.06 30.23
C VAL A 78 -2.81 -24.05 29.43
N THR A 79 -2.28 -25.08 30.09
CA THR A 79 -1.48 -26.12 29.43
C THR A 79 -2.33 -26.98 28.48
N LEU A 80 -3.53 -27.38 28.92
CA LEU A 80 -4.47 -28.17 28.10
C LEU A 80 -5.03 -27.36 26.91
N LEU A 81 -5.24 -26.05 27.08
CA LEU A 81 -5.62 -25.15 25.98
C LEU A 81 -4.50 -25.02 24.93
N ARG A 82 -3.24 -24.97 25.36
CA ARG A 82 -2.09 -24.84 24.46
C ARG A 82 -1.78 -26.12 23.69
N SER A 83 -2.02 -27.28 24.31
CA SER A 83 -1.90 -28.58 23.64
C SER A 83 -3.10 -28.92 22.74
N GLY A 84 -4.16 -28.11 22.77
CA GLY A 84 -5.40 -28.35 22.03
C GLY A 84 -6.29 -29.44 22.65
N ALA A 85 -5.96 -29.91 23.86
CA ALA A 85 -6.67 -30.97 24.56
C ALA A 85 -7.97 -30.50 25.25
N LEU A 86 -8.12 -29.20 25.50
CA LEU A 86 -9.33 -28.60 26.04
C LEU A 86 -9.98 -27.67 25.00
N VAL A 87 -11.23 -27.96 24.63
CA VAL A 87 -12.07 -27.07 23.80
C VAL A 87 -13.18 -26.52 24.68
N VAL A 88 -13.16 -25.21 24.94
CA VAL A 88 -14.16 -24.55 25.79
C VAL A 88 -15.43 -24.26 24.98
N ASN A 89 -16.52 -24.95 25.29
CA ASN A 89 -17.86 -24.63 24.78
C ASN A 89 -18.64 -23.85 25.85
N SER A 90 -19.05 -22.62 25.55
CA SER A 90 -19.83 -21.77 26.45
C SER A 90 -21.34 -21.98 26.25
N PRO A 91 -22.15 -22.15 27.32
CA PRO A 91 -23.59 -22.30 27.22
C PRO A 91 -24.27 -20.93 27.26
N SER A 92 -24.33 -20.26 26.10
CA SER A 92 -25.37 -19.29 25.74
C SER A 92 -25.17 -18.90 24.27
N SER A 93 -25.91 -19.58 23.40
CA SER A 93 -26.18 -19.26 21.98
C SER A 93 -25.21 -18.28 21.28
N ALA A 94 -24.00 -18.73 21.01
CA ALA A 94 -23.10 -18.11 20.04
C ALA A 94 -22.39 -19.23 19.28
N GLY A 95 -22.92 -19.59 18.11
CA GLY A 95 -22.26 -20.54 17.22
C GLY A 95 -20.88 -20.03 16.80
N VAL A 96 -19.89 -20.91 16.86
CA VAL A 96 -18.52 -20.68 16.39
C VAL A 96 -18.56 -20.36 14.89
N ALA A 97 -18.08 -19.17 14.51
CA ALA A 97 -17.84 -18.78 13.13
C ALA A 97 -16.34 -18.66 12.89
N GLU A 98 -15.85 -19.24 11.79
CA GLU A 98 -14.46 -19.09 11.35
C GLU A 98 -14.08 -17.62 11.09
N PRO A 99 -12.78 -17.26 11.19
CA PRO A 99 -12.32 -15.88 11.08
C PRO A 99 -12.59 -15.32 9.67
N GLY A 100 -13.63 -14.48 9.53
CA GLY A 100 -13.86 -13.71 8.30
C GLY A 100 -15.31 -13.50 7.87
N GLN A 101 -16.30 -14.12 8.53
CA GLN A 101 -17.71 -13.88 8.22
C GLN A 101 -18.39 -12.98 9.26
N ARG A 102 -19.08 -11.94 8.80
CA ARG A 102 -20.09 -11.23 9.61
C ARG A 102 -21.43 -11.90 9.37
N ARG A 103 -22.09 -12.40 10.41
CA ARG A 103 -23.54 -12.65 10.40
C ARG A 103 -24.29 -11.58 11.17
N TRP A 104 -25.50 -11.36 10.67
CA TRP A 104 -26.47 -10.36 11.04
C TRP A 104 -27.20 -10.76 12.32
N THR A 105 -27.52 -9.80 13.17
CA THR A 105 -28.54 -9.96 14.21
C THR A 105 -29.92 -9.78 13.56
N GLN A 106 -30.76 -10.81 13.70
CA GLN A 106 -32.21 -10.71 13.54
C GLN A 106 -32.75 -9.99 14.78
N ASP A 107 -33.56 -8.95 14.57
CA ASP A 107 -34.51 -8.51 15.59
C ASP A 107 -35.93 -8.48 15.03
N ALA A 108 -36.78 -9.11 15.84
CA ALA A 108 -38.22 -9.07 16.06
C ALA A 108 -39.15 -8.48 14.98
N LEU A 109 -40.09 -9.36 14.61
CA LEU A 109 -41.40 -9.07 14.02
C LEU A 109 -42.16 -8.02 14.84
N PHE A 110 -42.57 -6.93 14.19
CA PHE A 110 -43.74 -6.14 14.57
C PHE A 110 -44.49 -5.69 13.31
N SER A 111 -45.73 -6.14 13.19
CA SER A 111 -46.86 -5.53 12.48
C SER A 111 -47.98 -5.41 13.52
N PRO A 112 -48.99 -4.52 13.41
CA PRO A 112 -49.55 -3.95 12.17
C PRO A 112 -49.90 -2.43 12.25
N ASN A 113 -50.16 -1.77 11.11
CA ASN A 113 -51.52 -1.30 10.81
C ASN A 113 -51.65 -0.57 9.47
N GLU A 114 -52.84 -0.78 8.93
CA GLU A 114 -53.42 -0.30 7.68
C GLU A 114 -53.62 1.22 7.67
N GLY A 115 -53.57 1.79 6.46
CA GLY A 115 -53.80 3.21 6.23
C GLY A 115 -53.88 3.53 4.74
N LEU A 116 -54.93 3.03 4.09
CA LEU A 116 -55.37 3.41 2.75
C LEU A 116 -55.50 4.94 2.64
N SER A 117 -54.82 5.55 1.66
CA SER A 117 -55.33 6.75 1.00
C SER A 117 -54.92 6.78 -0.47
N ARG A 118 -55.94 6.69 -1.32
CA ARG A 118 -55.92 6.93 -2.76
C ARG A 118 -55.61 8.40 -3.01
N GLN A 119 -54.74 8.70 -3.96
CA GLN A 119 -54.83 9.98 -4.69
C GLN A 119 -54.20 9.87 -6.10
N ASN A 120 -55.13 9.87 -7.06
CA ASN A 120 -55.12 10.51 -8.38
C ASN A 120 -53.88 10.40 -9.27
N ASP A 121 -54.03 9.51 -10.26
CA ASP A 121 -53.39 9.60 -11.57
C ASP A 121 -53.76 10.92 -12.27
N ASN A 122 -52.76 11.76 -12.53
CA ASN A 122 -52.77 12.70 -13.65
C ASN A 122 -51.52 12.40 -14.49
N LYS A 123 -51.73 11.60 -15.54
CA LYS A 123 -50.79 11.41 -16.65
C LYS A 123 -50.80 12.69 -17.49
N GLU A 124 -49.73 13.47 -17.41
CA GLU A 124 -49.35 14.37 -18.50
C GLU A 124 -48.23 13.69 -19.31
N GLU A 125 -48.50 13.48 -20.59
CA GLU A 125 -47.53 13.00 -21.57
C GLU A 125 -46.45 14.08 -21.79
N PRO A 126 -45.15 13.75 -21.73
CA PRO A 126 -44.12 14.71 -22.07
C PRO A 126 -44.01 14.84 -23.60
N SER A 127 -44.31 16.05 -24.09
CA SER A 127 -44.12 16.48 -25.47
C SER A 127 -42.69 16.23 -25.95
N ALA A 128 -42.59 15.65 -27.15
CA ALA A 128 -41.34 15.37 -27.84
C ALA A 128 -40.70 16.65 -28.41
N ASP A 129 -40.18 17.51 -27.55
CA ASP A 129 -39.29 18.62 -27.93
C ASP A 129 -38.46 19.06 -26.73
N ASN A 130 -37.40 18.30 -26.42
CA ASN A 130 -36.31 18.76 -25.57
C ASN A 130 -35.00 18.09 -25.98
N VAL A 131 -34.63 18.38 -27.23
CA VAL A 131 -33.29 18.13 -27.76
C VAL A 131 -32.39 19.28 -27.27
N PHE A 132 -31.36 18.92 -26.50
CA PHE A 132 -30.11 19.68 -26.38
C PHE A 132 -30.10 21.02 -25.61
N THR A 133 -30.44 21.05 -24.33
CA THR A 133 -29.80 22.02 -23.40
C THR A 133 -29.50 21.39 -22.04
N GLY A 134 -28.30 21.64 -21.50
CA GLY A 134 -27.75 21.05 -20.26
C GLY A 134 -28.46 21.44 -18.95
N LYS A 135 -29.75 21.81 -19.00
CA LYS A 135 -30.55 22.25 -17.84
C LYS A 135 -31.18 21.10 -17.07
N ALA A 136 -31.37 19.92 -17.70
CA ALA A 136 -31.90 18.71 -17.04
C ALA A 136 -30.88 17.96 -16.12
N LEU A 137 -29.67 18.49 -15.96
CA LEU A 137 -28.59 17.88 -15.16
C LEU A 137 -28.62 18.28 -13.67
N ILE A 138 -29.44 19.26 -13.26
CA ILE A 138 -29.32 19.88 -11.94
C ILE A 138 -30.31 19.32 -10.90
N ASP A 139 -31.46 18.75 -11.29
CA ASP A 139 -32.48 18.24 -10.35
C ASP A 139 -32.65 16.72 -10.33
N SER A 140 -31.55 15.99 -10.49
CA SER A 140 -31.61 14.54 -10.34
C SER A 140 -31.47 14.14 -8.88
N THR A 141 -32.59 13.69 -8.28
CA THR A 141 -32.67 12.98 -6.98
C THR A 141 -31.93 11.63 -6.98
N ALA A 142 -31.30 11.26 -8.10
CA ALA A 142 -30.53 10.04 -8.24
C ALA A 142 -29.40 9.93 -7.20
N LYS A 143 -29.44 8.85 -6.43
CA LYS A 143 -28.38 8.49 -5.47
C LYS A 143 -27.05 8.25 -6.18
N ILE A 144 -27.07 7.57 -7.32
CA ILE A 144 -25.91 7.36 -8.20
C ILE A 144 -26.11 8.14 -9.49
N HIS A 145 -25.30 9.19 -9.67
CA HIS A 145 -25.26 9.98 -10.91
C HIS A 145 -23.85 10.45 -11.23
N TYR A 146 -23.12 9.67 -12.02
CA TYR A 146 -21.71 9.98 -12.32
C TYR A 146 -21.51 11.28 -13.10
N GLY A 147 -22.34 11.56 -14.11
CA GLY A 147 -22.26 12.81 -14.87
C GLY A 147 -22.28 14.07 -14.00
N ARG A 148 -23.17 14.12 -13.01
CA ARG A 148 -23.26 15.22 -12.02
C ARG A 148 -21.99 15.36 -11.17
N ASP A 149 -21.42 14.23 -10.75
CA ASP A 149 -20.37 14.20 -9.74
C ASP A 149 -18.95 14.05 -10.31
N ARG A 150 -18.84 13.90 -11.64
CA ARG A 150 -17.61 13.51 -12.36
C ARG A 150 -16.40 14.34 -11.97
N GLN A 151 -16.51 15.67 -12.03
CA GLN A 151 -15.38 16.55 -11.78
C GLN A 151 -14.84 16.40 -10.35
N LYS A 152 -15.75 16.38 -9.36
CA LYS A 152 -15.39 16.17 -7.95
C LYS A 152 -14.81 14.77 -7.71
N TYR A 153 -15.32 13.76 -8.42
CA TYR A 153 -14.76 12.41 -8.37
C TYR A 153 -13.34 12.35 -8.93
N ILE A 154 -13.05 13.02 -10.06
CA ILE A 154 -11.71 13.06 -10.68
C ILE A 154 -10.68 13.61 -9.68
N GLU A 155 -10.99 14.74 -9.04
CA GLU A 155 -10.12 15.33 -8.02
C GLU A 155 -9.92 14.40 -6.83
N TRP A 156 -11.02 13.79 -6.34
CA TRP A 156 -10.97 12.89 -5.21
C TRP A 156 -10.16 11.62 -5.50
N VAL A 157 -10.37 10.98 -6.66
CA VAL A 157 -9.73 9.70 -7.01
C VAL A 157 -8.25 9.87 -7.32
N LYS A 158 -7.85 10.98 -7.97
CA LYS A 158 -6.43 11.32 -8.19
C LYS A 158 -5.68 11.49 -6.88
N ARG A 159 -6.33 12.05 -5.84
CA ARG A 159 -5.73 12.17 -4.50
C ARG A 159 -5.73 10.84 -3.72
N ARG A 160 -6.78 10.03 -3.86
CA ARG A 160 -6.99 8.82 -3.04
C ARG A 160 -6.26 7.60 -3.59
N THR A 161 -6.28 7.41 -4.91
CA THR A 161 -5.73 6.23 -5.60
C THR A 161 -5.12 6.66 -6.95
N PRO A 162 -4.03 7.46 -6.95
CA PRO A 162 -3.45 8.05 -8.16
C PRO A 162 -3.09 7.01 -9.22
N SER A 163 -2.60 5.83 -8.83
CA SER A 163 -2.22 4.76 -9.76
C SER A 163 -3.36 4.17 -10.59
N MET A 164 -4.61 4.28 -10.11
CA MET A 164 -5.80 3.71 -10.77
C MET A 164 -6.78 4.77 -11.26
N ALA A 165 -6.50 6.05 -10.98
CA ALA A 165 -7.41 7.16 -11.20
C ALA A 165 -7.87 7.21 -12.67
N ASP A 166 -6.94 7.29 -13.62
CA ASP A 166 -7.27 7.45 -15.03
C ASP A 166 -8.02 6.22 -15.58
N LYS A 167 -7.66 5.01 -15.13
CA LYS A 167 -8.36 3.77 -15.47
C LYS A 167 -9.80 3.78 -14.96
N TYR A 168 -10.02 4.19 -13.71
CA TYR A 168 -11.37 4.28 -13.14
C TYR A 168 -12.20 5.36 -13.81
N ILE A 169 -11.63 6.53 -14.07
CA ILE A 169 -12.31 7.62 -14.79
C ILE A 169 -12.77 7.13 -16.16
N SER A 170 -11.86 6.56 -16.96
CA SER A 170 -12.19 6.03 -18.29
C SER A 170 -13.29 4.96 -18.25
N LEU A 171 -13.27 4.06 -17.26
CA LEU A 171 -14.29 3.02 -17.12
C LEU A 171 -15.65 3.58 -16.68
N LEU A 172 -15.67 4.58 -15.81
CA LEU A 172 -16.90 5.24 -15.40
C LEU A 172 -17.48 6.13 -16.52
N ASP A 173 -16.62 6.84 -17.25
CA ASP A 173 -17.01 7.57 -18.46
C ASP A 173 -17.65 6.62 -19.48
N LYS A 174 -17.08 5.43 -19.65
CA LYS A 174 -17.61 4.44 -20.58
C LYS A 174 -18.94 3.82 -20.11
N TYR A 175 -19.06 3.45 -18.84
CA TYR A 175 -20.15 2.58 -18.38
C TYR A 175 -21.23 3.26 -17.55
N LEU A 176 -20.96 4.43 -16.97
CA LEU A 176 -21.86 5.14 -16.05
C LEU A 176 -22.23 6.55 -16.54
N TRP A 177 -21.62 7.04 -17.62
CA TRP A 177 -22.01 8.32 -18.24
C TRP A 177 -23.45 8.28 -18.76
N GLY A 178 -24.20 9.34 -18.49
CA GLY A 178 -25.63 9.44 -18.82
C GLY A 178 -26.57 8.53 -18.01
N LYS A 179 -26.03 7.57 -17.24
CA LYS A 179 -26.84 6.61 -16.47
C LYS A 179 -27.10 7.12 -15.04
N LYS A 180 -28.27 6.75 -14.51
CA LYS A 180 -28.74 7.11 -13.17
C LYS A 180 -29.23 5.85 -12.46
N ALA A 181 -29.00 5.74 -11.15
CA ALA A 181 -29.55 4.67 -10.32
C ALA A 181 -30.02 5.21 -8.96
N ASN A 182 -31.27 4.91 -8.62
CA ASN A 182 -31.91 5.27 -7.35
C ASN A 182 -31.94 4.08 -6.39
N THR A 183 -32.00 2.88 -6.93
CA THR A 183 -32.09 1.62 -6.19
C THR A 183 -30.92 0.69 -6.54
N PRO A 184 -30.60 -0.30 -5.68
CA PRO A 184 -29.65 -1.35 -6.03
C PRO A 184 -30.02 -2.09 -7.32
N GLU A 185 -31.32 -2.25 -7.61
CA GLU A 185 -31.80 -2.93 -8.83
C GLU A 185 -31.46 -2.14 -10.10
N ASP A 186 -31.60 -0.81 -10.07
CA ASP A 186 -31.18 0.05 -11.18
C ASP A 186 -29.68 -0.11 -11.46
N LEU A 187 -28.87 -0.14 -10.38
CA LEU A 187 -27.43 -0.32 -10.51
C LEU A 187 -27.10 -1.73 -11.03
N ARG A 188 -27.83 -2.77 -10.61
CA ARG A 188 -27.67 -4.14 -11.11
C ARG A 188 -27.82 -4.18 -12.64
N ARG A 189 -28.86 -3.56 -13.19
CA ARG A 189 -29.06 -3.48 -14.65
C ARG A 189 -27.87 -2.82 -15.37
N ILE A 190 -27.31 -1.76 -14.78
CA ILE A 190 -26.12 -1.10 -15.32
C ILE A 190 -24.91 -2.03 -15.30
N VAL A 191 -24.73 -2.78 -14.21
CA VAL A 191 -23.62 -3.73 -14.01
C VAL A 191 -23.71 -4.92 -14.96
N GLU A 192 -24.90 -5.48 -15.15
CA GLU A 192 -25.16 -6.61 -16.07
C GLU A 192 -24.94 -6.21 -17.53
N ALA A 193 -25.19 -4.94 -17.88
CA ALA A 193 -24.89 -4.41 -19.21
C ALA A 193 -23.39 -4.18 -19.48
N ILE A 194 -22.50 -4.42 -18.51
CA ILE A 194 -21.04 -4.28 -18.73
C ILE A 194 -20.54 -5.54 -19.45
N PRO A 195 -20.03 -5.41 -20.69
CA PRO A 195 -19.55 -6.57 -21.41
C PRO A 195 -18.30 -7.17 -20.73
N PRO A 196 -18.09 -8.49 -20.89
CA PRO A 196 -16.86 -9.11 -20.45
C PRO A 196 -15.64 -8.51 -21.17
N THR A 197 -14.46 -8.78 -20.63
CA THR A 197 -13.20 -8.46 -21.30
C THR A 197 -13.04 -9.27 -22.59
N ARG A 198 -12.07 -8.92 -23.44
CA ARG A 198 -11.80 -9.63 -24.70
C ARG A 198 -11.60 -11.15 -24.54
N GLY A 199 -11.16 -11.61 -23.36
CA GLY A 199 -11.01 -13.02 -23.04
C GLY A 199 -12.25 -13.68 -22.41
N GLY A 200 -13.43 -13.08 -22.49
CA GLY A 200 -14.66 -13.61 -21.91
C GLY A 200 -14.79 -13.44 -20.39
N PHE A 201 -13.75 -12.98 -19.69
CA PHE A 201 -13.78 -12.82 -18.24
C PHE A 201 -14.56 -11.57 -17.79
N PRO A 202 -15.22 -11.59 -16.62
CA PRO A 202 -15.88 -10.41 -16.06
C PRO A 202 -14.93 -9.21 -15.93
N ASN A 203 -15.43 -8.01 -16.24
CA ASN A 203 -14.63 -6.79 -16.21
C ASN A 203 -14.43 -6.28 -14.77
N ARG A 204 -13.56 -6.97 -14.02
CA ARG A 204 -13.21 -6.66 -12.63
C ARG A 204 -12.86 -5.19 -12.42
N HIS A 205 -12.16 -4.56 -13.36
CA HIS A 205 -11.76 -3.17 -13.22
C HIS A 205 -12.95 -2.21 -13.29
N ALA A 206 -13.94 -2.48 -14.12
CA ALA A 206 -15.17 -1.69 -14.16
C ALA A 206 -15.92 -1.79 -12.82
N TYR A 207 -16.02 -3.00 -12.26
CA TYR A 207 -16.64 -3.22 -10.94
C TYR A 207 -15.90 -2.50 -9.81
N MET A 208 -14.56 -2.49 -9.84
CA MET A 208 -13.76 -1.74 -8.88
C MET A 208 -13.92 -0.22 -9.04
N ALA A 209 -14.07 0.28 -10.27
CA ALA A 209 -14.33 1.69 -10.55
C ALA A 209 -15.70 2.11 -9.98
N LEU A 210 -16.76 1.32 -10.19
CA LEU A 210 -18.09 1.54 -9.60
C LEU A 210 -18.03 1.58 -8.07
N ARG A 211 -17.35 0.60 -7.44
CA ARG A 211 -17.17 0.59 -5.98
C ARG A 211 -16.36 1.78 -5.47
N SER A 212 -15.34 2.20 -6.22
CA SER A 212 -14.56 3.40 -5.94
C SER A 212 -15.44 4.65 -5.96
N TYR A 213 -16.33 4.75 -6.95
CA TYR A 213 -17.29 5.84 -7.05
C TYR A 213 -18.30 5.86 -5.89
N ILE A 214 -18.85 4.70 -5.50
CA ILE A 214 -19.72 4.60 -4.32
C ILE A 214 -18.98 5.03 -3.04
N ASN A 215 -17.71 4.66 -2.88
CA ASN A 215 -16.91 5.13 -1.74
C ASN A 215 -16.74 6.65 -1.73
N PHE A 216 -16.56 7.27 -2.90
CA PHE A 216 -16.52 8.72 -3.02
C PHE A 216 -17.85 9.37 -2.58
N LEU A 217 -18.99 8.80 -2.97
CA LEU A 217 -20.31 9.30 -2.54
C LEU A 217 -20.47 9.21 -1.01
N VAL A 218 -19.99 8.13 -0.40
CA VAL A 218 -19.96 8.00 1.08
C VAL A 218 -19.02 9.02 1.71
N ASP A 219 -17.80 9.16 1.21
CA ASP A 219 -16.79 10.06 1.76
C ASP A 219 -17.22 11.54 1.66
N THR A 220 -18.06 11.89 0.67
CA THR A 220 -18.59 13.23 0.47
C THR A 220 -19.96 13.45 1.11
N GLY A 221 -20.50 12.46 1.83
CA GLY A 221 -21.80 12.55 2.51
C GLY A 221 -23.01 12.48 1.58
N LYS A 222 -22.83 12.17 0.30
CA LYS A 222 -23.90 12.03 -0.71
C LYS A 222 -24.64 10.70 -0.62
N LEU A 223 -24.08 9.72 0.08
CA LEU A 223 -24.67 8.41 0.30
C LEU A 223 -24.38 7.93 1.72
N ARG A 224 -25.37 7.39 2.43
CA ARG A 224 -25.14 6.82 3.76
C ARG A 224 -24.37 5.50 3.65
N LYS A 225 -23.68 5.13 4.74
CA LYS A 225 -22.90 3.89 4.79
C LYS A 225 -23.77 2.63 4.62
N SER A 226 -24.98 2.62 5.17
CA SER A 226 -25.94 1.52 5.03
C SER A 226 -26.35 1.34 3.57
N GLU A 227 -26.82 2.40 2.92
CA GLU A 227 -27.22 2.38 1.51
C GLU A 227 -26.07 1.95 0.59
N ALA A 228 -24.85 2.39 0.88
CA ALA A 228 -23.67 2.00 0.13
C ALA A 228 -23.37 0.49 0.22
N ILE A 229 -23.80 -0.20 1.27
CA ILE A 229 -23.68 -1.67 1.37
C ILE A 229 -24.60 -2.31 0.34
N ASP A 230 -25.85 -1.88 0.27
CA ASP A 230 -26.86 -2.42 -0.65
C ASP A 230 -26.45 -2.22 -2.11
N PHE A 231 -26.00 -1.01 -2.47
CA PHE A 231 -25.48 -0.74 -3.82
C PHE A 231 -24.21 -1.54 -4.14
N LYS A 232 -23.36 -1.83 -3.16
CA LYS A 232 -22.15 -2.64 -3.42
C LYS A 232 -22.46 -4.13 -3.53
N ALA A 233 -23.54 -4.60 -2.92
CA ALA A 233 -23.96 -6.00 -2.93
C ALA A 233 -24.29 -6.49 -4.35
N VAL A 234 -24.84 -5.61 -5.20
CA VAL A 234 -25.16 -5.93 -6.60
C VAL A 234 -23.94 -5.88 -7.55
N ILE A 235 -22.79 -5.39 -7.08
CA ILE A 235 -21.56 -5.35 -7.89
C ILE A 235 -20.78 -6.64 -7.62
N PRO A 236 -20.44 -7.46 -8.64
CA PRO A 236 -19.68 -8.70 -8.46
C PRO A 236 -18.31 -8.49 -7.80
N ASN A 237 -17.97 -9.36 -6.85
CA ASN A 237 -16.64 -9.38 -6.24
C ASN A 237 -15.73 -10.42 -6.90
N VAL A 238 -15.16 -10.06 -8.05
CA VAL A 238 -14.27 -10.95 -8.81
C VAL A 238 -12.93 -11.10 -8.07
N LYS A 239 -12.73 -12.26 -7.45
CA LYS A 239 -11.46 -12.64 -6.82
C LYS A 239 -10.45 -13.03 -7.89
N THR A 240 -9.18 -12.70 -7.64
CA THR A 240 -8.05 -13.20 -8.44
C THR A 240 -7.39 -14.32 -7.65
N ASN A 241 -7.21 -15.48 -8.27
CA ASN A 241 -6.46 -16.56 -7.65
C ASN A 241 -4.99 -16.14 -7.52
N ALA A 242 -4.40 -16.47 -6.37
CA ALA A 242 -2.96 -16.31 -6.22
C ALA A 242 -2.26 -17.25 -7.21
N ARG A 243 -1.18 -16.78 -7.84
CA ARG A 243 -0.29 -17.68 -8.59
C ARG A 243 0.31 -18.68 -7.61
N ALA A 244 0.43 -19.94 -8.02
CA ALA A 244 1.14 -20.97 -7.25
C ALA A 244 2.59 -20.53 -6.97
N GLU A 245 3.18 -20.99 -5.86
CA GLU A 245 4.57 -20.64 -5.51
C GLU A 245 5.58 -21.18 -6.53
N SER A 246 5.33 -22.35 -7.11
CA SER A 246 6.13 -22.93 -8.19
C SER A 246 6.19 -22.03 -9.43
N ALA A 247 5.08 -21.36 -9.77
CA ALA A 247 5.01 -20.41 -10.87
C ALA A 247 5.72 -19.06 -10.59
N LYS A 248 6.24 -18.89 -9.36
CA LYS A 248 7.02 -17.71 -8.94
C LYS A 248 8.51 -18.03 -8.79
N VAL A 249 8.94 -19.22 -9.17
CA VAL A 249 10.36 -19.58 -9.20
C VAL A 249 11.02 -18.87 -10.39
N ILE A 250 12.22 -18.35 -10.16
CA ILE A 250 13.08 -17.71 -11.16
C ILE A 250 14.51 -18.09 -10.83
N THR A 251 15.28 -18.49 -11.84
CA THR A 251 16.70 -18.89 -11.68
C THR A 251 17.65 -17.84 -12.24
N VAL A 252 18.95 -18.02 -12.04
CA VAL A 252 19.97 -17.14 -12.64
C VAL A 252 19.96 -17.25 -14.17
N GLU A 253 19.74 -18.45 -14.70
CA GLU A 253 19.65 -18.70 -16.15
C GLU A 253 18.47 -17.95 -16.76
N ASP A 254 17.31 -17.96 -16.07
CA ASP A 254 16.15 -17.15 -16.48
C ASP A 254 16.54 -15.66 -16.58
N ILE A 255 17.31 -15.14 -15.61
CA ILE A 255 17.74 -13.74 -15.55
C ILE A 255 18.71 -13.42 -16.70
N ARG A 256 19.72 -14.27 -16.94
CA ARG A 256 20.67 -14.12 -18.05
C ARG A 256 19.95 -14.17 -19.40
N GLU A 257 18.95 -15.03 -19.52
CA GLU A 257 18.12 -15.08 -20.73
C GLU A 257 17.30 -13.80 -20.93
N MET A 258 16.84 -13.15 -19.85
CA MET A 258 16.22 -11.83 -19.99
C MET A 258 17.17 -10.83 -20.67
N PHE A 259 18.46 -10.81 -20.29
CA PHE A 259 19.47 -9.92 -20.91
C PHE A 259 19.66 -10.24 -22.39
N ASN A 260 19.75 -11.53 -22.75
CA ASN A 260 19.87 -11.96 -24.14
C ASN A 260 18.64 -11.53 -24.98
N GLN A 261 17.45 -11.55 -24.38
CA GLN A 261 16.21 -11.20 -25.08
C GLN A 261 15.96 -9.70 -25.19
N LEU A 262 16.75 -8.84 -24.54
CA LEU A 262 16.57 -7.40 -24.63
C LEU A 262 16.70 -6.93 -26.09
N LYS A 263 15.77 -6.07 -26.51
CA LYS A 263 15.86 -5.36 -27.79
C LYS A 263 16.05 -3.87 -27.55
N GLY A 264 16.66 -3.18 -28.51
CA GLY A 264 16.75 -1.72 -28.55
C GLY A 264 16.74 -1.27 -30.00
N LYS A 265 16.11 -0.12 -30.29
CA LYS A 265 16.16 0.45 -31.65
C LYS A 265 17.54 1.02 -32.00
N ASN A 266 18.31 1.37 -30.97
CA ASN A 266 19.68 1.86 -31.04
C ASN A 266 20.41 1.44 -29.76
N GLU A 267 21.73 1.67 -29.75
CA GLU A 267 22.59 1.28 -28.64
C GLU A 267 22.24 1.99 -27.33
N THR A 268 21.88 3.28 -27.40
CA THR A 268 21.44 4.05 -26.21
C THR A 268 20.24 3.40 -25.53
N ILE A 269 19.22 3.01 -26.30
CA ILE A 269 18.02 2.36 -25.76
C ILE A 269 18.36 0.98 -25.21
N LEU A 270 19.20 0.21 -25.91
CA LEU A 270 19.59 -1.13 -25.46
C LEU A 270 20.36 -1.06 -24.13
N ARG A 271 21.38 -0.20 -24.04
CA ARG A 271 22.17 0.01 -22.82
C ARG A 271 21.34 0.56 -21.67
N ALA A 272 20.43 1.50 -21.92
CA ALA A 272 19.48 1.96 -20.91
C ALA A 272 18.58 0.84 -20.35
N ARG A 273 18.17 -0.11 -21.20
CA ARG A 273 17.34 -1.26 -20.81
C ARG A 273 18.14 -2.30 -20.03
N LYS A 274 19.40 -2.54 -20.42
CA LYS A 274 20.35 -3.36 -19.65
C LYS A 274 20.53 -2.80 -18.26
N LEU A 275 20.83 -1.50 -18.14
CA LEU A 275 20.95 -0.83 -16.85
C LEU A 275 19.68 -0.93 -15.98
N TYR A 276 18.50 -0.74 -16.58
CA TYR A 276 17.22 -0.93 -15.89
C TYR A 276 17.08 -2.35 -15.33
N LEU A 277 17.45 -3.37 -16.10
CA LEU A 277 17.39 -4.76 -15.69
C LEU A 277 18.44 -5.11 -14.62
N LYS A 278 19.67 -4.59 -14.74
CA LYS A 278 20.72 -4.69 -13.71
C LYS A 278 20.21 -4.11 -12.38
N LEU A 279 19.67 -2.89 -12.39
CA LEU A 279 19.16 -2.26 -11.18
C LEU A 279 17.99 -3.04 -10.57
N LEU A 280 17.09 -3.62 -11.37
CA LEU A 280 16.04 -4.50 -10.84
C LEU A 280 16.61 -5.73 -10.14
N ALA A 281 17.58 -6.39 -10.77
CA ALA A 281 18.22 -7.59 -10.24
C ALA A 281 19.04 -7.30 -8.98
N PHE A 282 19.74 -6.17 -8.92
CA PHE A 282 20.64 -5.84 -7.80
C PHE A 282 19.96 -5.12 -6.62
N THR A 283 18.86 -4.39 -6.83
CA THR A 283 18.22 -3.60 -5.76
C THR A 283 17.00 -4.29 -5.14
N GLY A 284 16.35 -5.21 -5.86
CA GLY A 284 15.06 -5.77 -5.45
C GLY A 284 13.92 -4.74 -5.40
N LEU A 285 14.08 -3.57 -6.01
CA LEU A 285 13.03 -2.54 -6.10
C LEU A 285 11.95 -2.91 -7.12
N ARG A 286 10.82 -2.19 -7.09
CA ARG A 286 9.79 -2.31 -8.14
C ARG A 286 10.26 -1.65 -9.43
N GLY A 287 9.73 -2.09 -10.57
CA GLY A 287 9.94 -1.46 -11.88
C GLY A 287 9.75 0.05 -11.87
N ASP A 288 8.63 0.53 -11.32
CA ASP A 288 8.38 1.97 -11.19
C ASP A 288 9.43 2.69 -10.33
N GLU A 289 9.94 2.06 -9.27
CA GLU A 289 10.91 2.67 -8.36
C GLU A 289 12.28 2.80 -9.05
N VAL A 290 12.73 1.74 -9.74
CA VAL A 290 13.97 1.77 -10.53
C VAL A 290 13.87 2.76 -11.68
N ARG A 291 12.74 2.78 -12.40
CA ARG A 291 12.51 3.71 -13.51
C ARG A 291 12.64 5.16 -13.06
N GLU A 292 11.95 5.52 -11.98
CA GLU A 292 11.98 6.89 -11.47
C GLU A 292 13.35 7.25 -10.87
N LEU A 293 14.06 6.29 -10.25
CA LEU A 293 15.45 6.47 -9.79
C LEU A 293 16.36 6.84 -10.96
N MET A 294 16.37 6.05 -12.03
CA MET A 294 17.21 6.32 -13.21
C MET A 294 16.89 7.69 -13.83
N ASN A 295 15.61 8.01 -13.98
CA ASN A 295 15.17 9.27 -14.58
C ASN A 295 15.52 10.52 -13.76
N GLN A 296 15.71 10.38 -12.45
CA GLN A 296 15.92 11.46 -11.49
C GLN A 296 17.29 11.34 -10.78
N PHE A 297 18.20 10.53 -11.31
CA PHE A 297 19.47 10.23 -10.68
C PHE A 297 20.34 11.48 -10.55
N ASP A 298 20.86 11.71 -9.35
CA ASP A 298 21.86 12.72 -9.03
C ASP A 298 22.95 12.08 -8.16
N PRO A 299 24.20 11.92 -8.65
CA PRO A 299 25.26 11.21 -7.93
C PRO A 299 25.58 11.85 -6.57
N ARG A 300 25.37 13.17 -6.43
CA ARG A 300 25.55 13.90 -5.16
C ARG A 300 24.69 13.35 -4.02
N VAL A 301 23.54 12.76 -4.35
CA VAL A 301 22.65 12.14 -3.35
C VAL A 301 23.33 10.97 -2.67
N ILE A 302 24.26 10.26 -3.32
CA ILE A 302 25.00 9.15 -2.70
C ILE A 302 25.83 9.69 -1.53
N ASP A 303 26.65 10.71 -1.76
CA ASP A 303 27.48 11.32 -0.72
C ASP A 303 26.64 11.93 0.42
N GLU A 304 25.56 12.63 0.07
CA GLU A 304 24.62 13.17 1.05
C GLU A 304 24.00 12.05 1.91
N THR A 305 23.68 10.91 1.30
CA THR A 305 23.08 9.76 1.98
C THR A 305 24.09 9.13 2.95
N PHE A 306 25.33 8.89 2.52
CA PHE A 306 26.39 8.38 3.39
C PHE A 306 26.60 9.28 4.62
N LYS A 307 26.70 10.60 4.39
CA LYS A 307 26.84 11.59 5.47
C LYS A 307 25.62 11.63 6.40
N ALA A 308 24.41 11.68 5.84
CA ALA A 308 23.17 11.80 6.62
C ALA A 308 22.94 10.60 7.54
N PHE A 309 23.23 9.38 7.04
CA PHE A 309 23.06 8.17 7.83
C PHE A 309 24.30 7.85 8.68
N GLY A 310 25.48 8.41 8.38
CA GLY A 310 26.74 8.07 9.04
C GLY A 310 27.12 6.63 8.73
N LEU A 311 27.19 6.33 7.43
CA LEU A 311 27.65 5.06 6.89
C LEU A 311 29.18 5.08 6.77
N PRO A 312 29.86 3.94 6.91
CA PRO A 312 31.32 3.89 6.73
C PRO A 312 31.72 4.27 5.30
N GLU A 313 32.73 5.13 5.14
CA GLU A 313 33.14 5.67 3.83
C GLU A 313 33.74 4.58 2.94
N GLU A 314 34.41 3.58 3.53
CA GLU A 314 34.95 2.42 2.81
C GLU A 314 33.86 1.61 2.08
N TYR A 315 32.58 1.73 2.49
CA TYR A 315 31.49 1.07 1.76
C TYR A 315 31.28 1.66 0.37
N LYS A 316 31.69 2.90 0.09
CA LYS A 316 31.53 3.55 -1.22
C LYS A 316 32.33 2.85 -2.33
N GLU A 317 33.40 2.16 -1.97
CA GLU A 317 34.23 1.40 -2.92
C GLU A 317 33.44 0.23 -3.53
N LYS A 318 32.42 -0.26 -2.81
CA LYS A 318 31.71 -1.49 -3.14
C LYS A 318 30.25 -1.27 -3.51
N ILE A 319 29.59 -0.33 -2.83
CA ILE A 319 28.16 -0.11 -2.91
C ILE A 319 27.82 1.38 -3.01
N ALA A 320 26.75 1.66 -3.72
CA ALA A 320 26.07 2.95 -3.71
C ALA A 320 24.79 2.85 -2.89
N VAL A 321 24.51 3.90 -2.10
CA VAL A 321 23.30 4.03 -1.29
C VAL A 321 22.59 5.31 -1.68
N TYR A 322 21.37 5.20 -2.18
CA TYR A 322 20.60 6.32 -2.71
C TYR A 322 19.30 6.53 -1.94
N ASP A 323 19.09 7.73 -1.40
CA ASP A 323 17.86 8.06 -0.69
C ASP A 323 16.65 8.17 -1.65
N MET A 324 15.72 7.21 -1.55
CA MET A 324 14.54 7.16 -2.40
C MET A 324 13.48 8.19 -2.04
N GLU A 325 13.64 8.95 -0.95
CA GLU A 325 12.80 10.12 -0.67
C GLU A 325 13.04 11.28 -1.65
N ARG A 326 14.24 11.32 -2.24
CA ARG A 326 14.57 12.29 -3.30
C ARG A 326 13.88 11.97 -4.62
N VAL A 327 13.39 10.74 -4.80
CA VAL A 327 12.76 10.26 -6.03
C VAL A 327 11.25 10.47 -6.01
N LYS A 328 10.72 11.30 -6.92
CA LYS A 328 9.28 11.56 -7.02
C LYS A 328 8.59 10.46 -7.83
N ILE A 329 7.79 9.63 -7.16
CA ILE A 329 6.97 8.59 -7.82
C ILE A 329 5.53 9.08 -7.92
N LYS A 330 5.08 9.43 -9.14
CA LYS A 330 3.76 10.04 -9.41
C LYS A 330 2.57 9.20 -8.91
N THR A 331 2.72 7.88 -8.94
CA THR A 331 1.66 6.92 -8.56
C THR A 331 1.56 6.70 -7.05
N ARG A 332 2.47 7.27 -6.24
CA ARG A 332 2.41 7.17 -4.78
C ARG A 332 1.50 8.25 -4.19
N ARG A 333 0.79 7.89 -3.13
CA ARG A 333 -0.04 8.83 -2.37
C ARG A 333 0.86 9.78 -1.59
N SER A 334 0.71 11.09 -1.83
CA SER A 334 1.54 12.17 -1.26
C SER A 334 1.60 12.23 0.28
N GLN A 335 0.70 11.54 0.98
CA GLN A 335 0.54 11.61 2.44
C GLN A 335 1.22 10.46 3.21
N THR A 336 1.82 9.48 2.56
CA THR A 336 2.55 8.41 3.25
C THR A 336 4.05 8.62 3.07
N LYS A 337 4.67 9.39 3.97
CA LYS A 337 6.15 9.51 4.05
C LYS A 337 6.72 8.13 4.35
N ARG A 338 7.21 7.46 3.33
CA ARG A 338 7.76 6.10 3.38
C ARG A 338 9.22 6.21 2.96
N GLY A 339 10.10 6.31 3.94
CA GLY A 339 11.54 6.37 3.71
C GLY A 339 12.11 4.97 3.55
N TYR A 340 12.99 4.82 2.57
CA TYR A 340 13.92 3.70 2.42
C TYR A 340 15.02 4.13 1.44
N VAL A 341 16.07 3.33 1.33
CA VAL A 341 17.20 3.57 0.43
C VAL A 341 17.23 2.52 -0.68
N ALA A 342 17.69 2.91 -1.86
CA ALA A 342 18.15 1.95 -2.87
C ALA A 342 19.61 1.63 -2.60
N VAL A 343 19.98 0.35 -2.61
CA VAL A 343 21.38 -0.08 -2.48
C VAL A 343 21.72 -0.95 -3.68
N PHE A 344 22.84 -0.65 -4.34
CA PHE A 344 23.31 -1.34 -5.54
C PHE A 344 24.84 -1.30 -5.65
N PRO A 345 25.47 -2.12 -6.52
CA PRO A 345 26.91 -2.07 -6.76
C PRO A 345 27.41 -0.68 -7.16
N ALA A 346 28.55 -0.25 -6.63
CA ALA A 346 29.16 1.04 -6.97
C ALA A 346 29.48 1.15 -8.48
N GLU A 347 29.76 0.02 -9.13
CA GLU A 347 30.06 -0.09 -10.56
C GLU A 347 28.89 0.33 -11.47
N LEU A 348 27.65 0.37 -10.96
CA LEU A 348 26.50 0.86 -11.72
C LEU A 348 26.37 2.39 -11.69
N VAL A 349 27.13 3.09 -10.85
CA VAL A 349 27.09 4.56 -10.77
C VAL A 349 27.52 5.22 -12.08
N PRO A 350 28.66 4.85 -12.71
CA PRO A 350 29.05 5.39 -14.01
C PRO A 350 28.02 5.13 -15.11
N GLU A 351 27.35 3.96 -15.10
CA GLU A 351 26.27 3.66 -16.03
C GLU A 351 25.04 4.58 -15.83
N LEU A 352 24.70 4.88 -14.58
CA LEU A 352 23.63 5.82 -14.22
C LEU A 352 23.97 7.27 -14.62
N GLU A 353 25.21 7.70 -14.44
CA GLU A 353 25.70 9.00 -14.89
C GLU A 353 25.67 9.12 -16.42
N TRP A 354 26.09 8.07 -17.12
CA TRP A 354 25.95 7.96 -18.57
C TRP A 354 24.47 8.07 -18.97
N PHE A 355 23.57 7.28 -18.36
CA PHE A 355 22.14 7.33 -18.68
C PHE A 355 21.59 8.74 -18.51
N ARG A 356 21.95 9.43 -17.41
CA ARG A 356 21.57 10.81 -17.15
C ARG A 356 22.06 11.75 -18.26
N SER A 357 23.31 11.61 -18.72
CA SER A 357 23.91 12.50 -19.72
C SER A 357 23.28 12.38 -21.10
N THR A 358 22.72 11.21 -21.44
CA THR A 358 22.02 11.02 -22.73
C THR A 358 20.71 11.81 -22.85
N GLY A 359 20.13 12.25 -21.72
CA GLY A 359 18.80 12.86 -21.69
C GLY A 359 17.63 11.89 -21.97
N TYR A 360 17.91 10.61 -22.27
CA TYR A 360 16.88 9.60 -22.48
C TYR A 360 16.08 9.37 -21.20
N LYS A 361 14.77 9.11 -21.36
CA LYS A 361 13.86 8.84 -20.24
C LYS A 361 13.16 7.52 -20.42
N LEU A 362 13.16 6.72 -19.36
CA LEU A 362 12.32 5.54 -19.29
C LEU A 362 10.88 5.96 -18.97
N THR A 363 9.92 5.35 -19.65
CA THR A 363 8.49 5.56 -19.47
C THR A 363 7.83 4.22 -19.10
N ALA A 364 6.61 4.25 -18.56
CA ALA A 364 5.89 3.02 -18.27
C ALA A 364 5.78 2.11 -19.50
N ASP A 365 5.54 2.68 -20.69
CA ASP A 365 5.46 1.94 -21.95
C ASP A 365 6.83 1.33 -22.33
N ASN A 366 7.91 2.09 -22.36
CA ASN A 366 9.19 1.56 -22.86
C ASN A 366 9.92 0.65 -21.85
N SER A 367 9.48 0.64 -20.59
CA SER A 367 9.88 -0.28 -19.51
C SER A 367 8.94 -1.48 -19.34
N ASP A 368 7.88 -1.58 -20.16
CA ASP A 368 6.97 -2.72 -20.15
C ASP A 368 7.63 -3.97 -20.75
N LYS A 369 7.32 -5.14 -20.16
CA LYS A 369 7.85 -6.44 -20.58
C LYS A 369 7.71 -6.67 -22.09
N HIS A 370 6.56 -6.36 -22.68
CA HIS A 370 6.29 -6.60 -24.10
C HIS A 370 7.10 -5.68 -25.02
N LYS A 371 7.58 -4.55 -24.50
CA LYS A 371 8.42 -3.60 -25.23
C LYS A 371 9.91 -3.86 -25.02
N LEU A 372 10.31 -4.41 -23.87
CA LEU A 372 11.70 -4.67 -23.51
C LEU A 372 12.30 -5.86 -24.27
N PHE A 373 11.54 -6.94 -24.43
CA PHE A 373 12.07 -8.21 -24.93
C PHE A 373 11.65 -8.50 -26.37
N ARG A 374 12.48 -9.26 -27.10
CA ARG A 374 12.17 -9.82 -28.43
C ARG A 374 10.98 -10.75 -28.34
N ASP A 375 11.06 -11.78 -27.49
CA ASP A 375 9.93 -12.62 -27.12
C ASP A 375 9.54 -12.46 -25.65
N SER A 376 8.46 -11.71 -25.43
CA SER A 376 7.93 -11.48 -24.08
C SER A 376 7.17 -12.65 -23.46
N LYS A 377 6.86 -13.72 -24.22
CA LYS A 377 6.17 -14.90 -23.70
C LYS A 377 7.14 -15.88 -23.06
N GLU A 378 8.33 -16.02 -23.65
CA GLU A 378 9.41 -16.88 -23.16
C GLU A 378 10.09 -16.32 -21.91
N VAL A 379 10.16 -14.98 -21.79
CA VAL A 379 10.80 -14.33 -20.64
C VAL A 379 9.89 -14.35 -19.40
N LYS A 380 10.45 -14.53 -18.20
CA LYS A 380 9.72 -14.44 -16.93
C LYS A 380 9.20 -13.02 -16.63
N ASP A 381 8.26 -12.90 -15.69
CA ASP A 381 7.75 -11.60 -15.25
C ASP A 381 8.83 -10.81 -14.49
N LEU A 382 9.05 -9.54 -14.83
CA LEU A 382 10.06 -8.67 -14.18
C LEU A 382 9.84 -8.56 -12.67
N ALA A 383 8.60 -8.70 -12.19
CA ALA A 383 8.31 -8.70 -10.77
C ALA A 383 8.97 -9.87 -10.01
N LEU A 384 9.38 -10.94 -10.71
CA LEU A 384 10.06 -12.08 -10.11
C LEU A 384 11.54 -11.78 -9.79
N LEU A 385 12.19 -10.82 -10.45
CA LEU A 385 13.56 -10.39 -10.08
C LEU A 385 13.64 -9.93 -8.62
N ARG A 386 12.60 -9.25 -8.16
CA ARG A 386 12.45 -8.87 -6.76
C ARG A 386 12.31 -10.09 -5.83
N LYS A 387 11.68 -11.16 -6.29
CA LYS A 387 11.56 -12.41 -5.51
C LYS A 387 12.89 -13.17 -5.50
N PHE A 388 13.58 -13.26 -6.64
CA PHE A 388 14.94 -13.78 -6.74
C PHE A 388 15.84 -13.10 -5.73
N TRP A 389 15.92 -11.77 -5.78
CA TRP A 389 16.75 -10.98 -4.86
C TRP A 389 16.39 -11.26 -3.39
N GLN A 390 15.09 -11.33 -3.05
CA GLN A 390 14.67 -11.59 -1.67
C GLN A 390 15.12 -12.97 -1.19
N ASN A 391 14.90 -14.00 -2.01
CA ASN A 391 15.28 -15.37 -1.69
C ASN A 391 16.79 -15.49 -1.57
N PHE A 392 17.55 -14.99 -2.57
CA PHE A 392 19.00 -14.98 -2.53
C PHE A 392 19.56 -14.35 -1.25
N MET A 393 19.04 -13.17 -0.87
CA MET A 393 19.48 -12.50 0.35
C MET A 393 19.15 -13.33 1.59
N ASN A 394 17.93 -13.85 1.70
CA ASN A 394 17.51 -14.68 2.84
C ASN A 394 18.33 -15.97 2.97
N ASP A 395 18.65 -16.62 1.86
CA ASP A 395 19.32 -17.92 1.83
C ASP A 395 20.82 -17.79 2.18
N ASN A 396 21.41 -16.62 1.93
CA ASN A 396 22.85 -16.41 2.07
C ASN A 396 23.26 -15.47 3.21
N VAL A 397 22.33 -14.73 3.81
CA VAL A 397 22.66 -13.72 4.82
C VAL A 397 23.30 -14.32 6.08
N MET A 398 22.84 -15.49 6.52
CA MET A 398 23.33 -16.12 7.75
C MET A 398 24.76 -16.65 7.62
N SER A 399 25.19 -17.02 6.41
CA SER A 399 26.54 -17.53 6.14
C SER A 399 27.52 -16.44 5.71
N THR A 400 27.02 -15.29 5.23
CA THR A 400 27.86 -14.25 4.61
C THR A 400 28.03 -13.02 5.50
N VAL A 401 27.01 -12.65 6.30
CA VAL A 401 27.06 -11.44 7.13
C VAL A 401 27.57 -11.80 8.53
N PRO A 402 28.68 -11.21 9.00
CA PRO A 402 29.16 -11.44 10.36
C PRO A 402 28.14 -10.93 11.39
N ASN A 403 27.71 -11.76 12.33
CA ASN A 403 26.74 -11.41 13.37
C ASN A 403 25.51 -10.66 12.78
N PRO A 404 24.69 -11.33 11.96
CA PRO A 404 23.55 -10.71 11.32
C PRO A 404 22.51 -10.28 12.37
N PRO A 405 21.83 -9.12 12.21
CA PRO A 405 20.79 -8.70 13.13
C PRO A 405 19.66 -9.73 13.25
N ALA A 406 19.04 -9.87 14.42
CA ALA A 406 17.93 -10.80 14.62
C ALA A 406 16.72 -10.51 13.70
N ASP A 407 16.53 -9.25 13.28
CA ASP A 407 15.46 -8.81 12.39
C ASP A 407 15.88 -8.75 10.91
N THR A 408 16.89 -9.54 10.51
CA THR A 408 17.45 -9.57 9.15
C THR A 408 16.40 -9.67 8.05
N TRP A 409 15.41 -10.56 8.16
CA TRP A 409 14.36 -10.67 7.14
C TRP A 409 13.56 -9.37 6.96
N HIS A 410 13.32 -8.64 8.05
CA HIS A 410 12.65 -7.34 8.01
C HIS A 410 13.53 -6.27 7.34
N LEU A 411 14.84 -6.32 7.56
CA LEU A 411 15.80 -5.40 6.94
C LEU A 411 15.94 -5.68 5.43
N ILE A 412 15.88 -6.94 5.00
CA ILE A 412 15.84 -7.34 3.59
C ILE A 412 14.55 -6.81 2.94
N GLU A 413 13.39 -6.94 3.60
CA GLU A 413 12.14 -6.33 3.11
C GLU A 413 12.18 -4.80 3.08
N PHE A 414 12.92 -4.18 4.01
CA PHE A 414 13.13 -2.74 4.05
C PHE A 414 13.94 -2.24 2.84
N LEU A 415 15.03 -2.94 2.44
CA LEU A 415 15.81 -2.63 1.23
C LEU A 415 14.95 -2.63 -0.04
N GLN A 416 13.97 -3.53 -0.11
CA GLN A 416 13.06 -3.54 -1.26
C GLN A 416 11.94 -2.49 -1.19
N GLY A 417 11.84 -1.69 -0.12
CA GLY A 417 10.70 -0.79 0.12
C GLY A 417 9.37 -1.52 0.35
N ARG A 418 9.41 -2.76 0.88
CA ARG A 418 8.24 -3.59 1.28
C ARG A 418 7.74 -3.22 2.67
N ALA A 419 8.69 -2.96 3.57
CA ALA A 419 8.44 -2.55 4.96
C ALA A 419 8.92 -1.11 5.23
N PRO A 420 8.46 -0.10 4.45
CA PRO A 420 8.94 1.27 4.61
C PRO A 420 8.54 1.81 5.99
N LYS A 421 9.46 2.50 6.64
CA LYS A 421 9.21 3.15 7.93
C LYS A 421 8.84 4.62 7.71
N ASN A 422 8.18 5.19 8.71
CA ASN A 422 7.98 6.63 8.74
C ASN A 422 9.34 7.30 8.91
N VAL A 423 9.62 8.25 8.03
CA VAL A 423 10.82 9.11 8.05
C VAL A 423 10.89 9.84 9.39
N GLY A 424 12.06 9.84 10.03
CA GLY A 424 12.25 10.40 11.38
C GLY A 424 11.70 9.54 12.53
N GLY A 425 11.17 8.34 12.23
CA GLY A 425 10.86 7.36 13.27
C GLY A 425 12.11 6.89 14.00
N ARG A 426 11.98 6.55 15.30
CA ARG A 426 13.08 6.16 16.21
C ARG A 426 14.06 5.14 15.59
N ASN A 427 13.58 4.25 14.72
CA ASN A 427 14.38 3.16 14.17
C ASN A 427 14.78 3.35 12.69
N TYR A 428 14.39 4.42 12.01
CA TYR A 428 14.64 4.55 10.56
C TYR A 428 16.14 4.55 10.22
N ARG A 429 16.92 5.39 10.90
CA ARG A 429 18.38 5.48 10.70
C ARG A 429 19.08 4.16 11.02
N TRP A 430 18.65 3.48 12.09
CA TRP A 430 19.20 2.18 12.48
C TRP A 430 18.90 1.09 11.44
N ASN A 431 17.66 1.06 10.92
CA ASN A 431 17.28 0.17 9.83
C ASN A 431 18.13 0.43 8.57
N VAL A 432 18.35 1.69 8.18
CA VAL A 432 19.21 2.02 7.03
C VAL A 432 20.62 1.48 7.26
N LYS A 433 21.24 1.76 8.41
CA LYS A 433 22.60 1.29 8.72
C LYS A 433 22.73 -0.23 8.62
N ASN A 434 21.84 -0.97 9.26
CA ASN A 434 21.91 -2.43 9.28
C ASN A 434 21.57 -3.05 7.93
N ALA A 435 20.58 -2.50 7.23
CA ALA A 435 20.22 -2.94 5.89
C ALA A 435 21.37 -2.73 4.89
N VAL A 436 22.00 -1.55 4.92
CA VAL A 436 23.19 -1.25 4.10
C VAL A 436 24.35 -2.19 4.46
N ARG A 437 24.60 -2.43 5.74
CA ARG A 437 25.62 -3.39 6.21
C ARG A 437 25.37 -4.80 5.67
N ILE A 438 24.13 -5.29 5.73
CA ILE A 438 23.76 -6.58 5.14
C ILE A 438 24.11 -6.58 3.64
N TYR A 439 23.68 -5.56 2.90
CA TYR A 439 23.96 -5.49 1.47
C TYR A 439 25.47 -5.44 1.16
N TYR A 440 26.24 -4.66 1.91
CA TYR A 440 27.69 -4.53 1.75
C TYR A 440 28.42 -5.89 1.78
N TYR A 441 28.07 -6.75 2.74
CA TYR A 441 28.67 -8.10 2.81
C TYR A 441 28.13 -9.04 1.73
N MET A 442 26.87 -8.86 1.33
CA MET A 442 26.20 -9.74 0.36
C MET A 442 26.55 -9.43 -1.10
N VAL A 443 26.94 -8.20 -1.42
CA VAL A 443 26.95 -7.74 -2.82
C VAL A 443 27.90 -8.53 -3.70
N ASP A 444 29.12 -8.90 -3.26
CA ASP A 444 30.06 -9.64 -4.12
C ASP A 444 29.51 -11.01 -4.50
N LYS A 445 28.95 -11.72 -3.53
CA LYS A 445 28.29 -13.00 -3.77
C LYS A 445 27.11 -12.85 -4.73
N LEU A 446 26.34 -11.76 -4.61
CA LEU A 446 25.25 -11.46 -5.55
C LEU A 446 25.78 -11.14 -6.96
N LYS A 447 26.91 -10.44 -7.07
CA LYS A 447 27.58 -10.15 -8.35
C LYS A 447 28.04 -11.44 -9.03
N GLU A 448 28.70 -12.31 -8.27
CA GLU A 448 29.18 -13.63 -8.73
C GLU A 448 28.01 -14.50 -9.21
N GLU A 449 26.98 -14.65 -8.37
CA GLU A 449 25.81 -15.46 -8.69
C GLU A 449 25.13 -14.98 -9.98
N LEU A 450 24.86 -13.67 -10.09
CA LEU A 450 24.18 -13.13 -11.26
C LEU A 450 25.07 -13.19 -12.51
N GLY A 451 26.35 -12.78 -12.41
CA GLY A 451 27.26 -12.71 -13.55
C GLY A 451 26.79 -11.75 -14.66
N ILE A 452 26.04 -10.70 -14.31
CA ILE A 452 25.41 -9.77 -15.27
C ILE A 452 26.01 -8.36 -15.27
N LEU A 453 27.05 -8.10 -14.47
CA LEU A 453 27.64 -6.76 -14.35
C LEU A 453 28.30 -6.32 -15.67
N GLU A 454 28.93 -7.26 -16.37
CA GLU A 454 29.59 -7.04 -17.66
C GLU A 454 28.66 -7.19 -18.87
N LEU A 455 27.43 -7.68 -18.67
CA LEU A 455 26.43 -7.87 -19.74
C LEU A 455 25.70 -6.57 -20.08
#